data_AF-A0A933E4W6-F1
#
_entry.id   AF-A0A933E4W6-F1
#
_cell.length_a   1.000
_cell.length_b   1.000
_cell.length_c   1.000
_cell.angle_alpha   90.00
_cell.angle_beta   90.00
_cell.angle_gamma   90.00
#
_symmetry.space_group_name_H-M   'P 1'
#
loop_
_entity.id
_entity.type
_entity.pdbx_description
1 polymer ?
#
loop_
_entity_poly.entity_id
_entity_poly.type
_entity_poly.pdbx_seq_one_letter_code
_entity_poly.pdbx_strand_id
1 'polypeptide(L)'
;CSALYLPDIDTWDRWDTPLGEALRGVDVAFLDGTFFDAGELPGRAPAEVPHPPIRDTLRRLASLPAAERAKVRFLHLNHTNPALDPGSDAARLVREAGCAIAREGETVEL
;
A
#
# COMPACT_ATOMS: atom_id res chain seq x y z
N CYS A 1 -11.06 9.87 15.89
CA CYS A 1 -10.94 9.74 14.44
C CYS A 1 -9.53 10.13 14.01
N SER A 2 -8.80 9.24 13.36
CA SER A 2 -7.39 9.41 13.00
C SER A 2 -7.07 8.73 11.66
N ALA A 3 -6.11 9.31 10.95
CA ALA A 3 -5.59 8.78 9.69
C ALA A 3 -4.08 8.53 9.79
N LEU A 4 -3.61 7.40 9.28
CA LEU A 4 -2.20 7.15 9.00
C LEU A 4 -1.91 7.58 7.57
N TYR A 5 -0.92 8.44 7.36
CA TYR A 5 -0.58 8.96 6.03
C TYR A 5 0.92 8.80 5.75
N LEU A 6 1.26 7.81 4.93
CA LEU A 6 2.61 7.36 4.60
C LEU A 6 2.72 7.20 3.07
N PRO A 7 2.71 8.29 2.29
CA PRO A 7 2.65 8.22 0.82
C PRO A 7 3.97 7.76 0.18
N ASP A 8 5.08 7.98 0.87
CA ASP A 8 6.44 7.75 0.40
C ASP A 8 7.26 7.27 1.61
N ILE A 9 7.60 5.98 1.64
CA ILE A 9 8.46 5.38 2.67
C ILE A 9 9.50 4.49 2.04
N ASP A 10 10.69 4.43 2.64
CA ASP A 10 11.78 3.60 2.12
C ASP A 10 11.45 2.10 2.13
N THR A 11 11.25 1.56 3.33
CA THR A 11 10.98 0.14 3.57
C THR A 11 10.24 -0.02 4.90
N TRP A 12 9.48 -1.10 5.04
CA TRP A 12 8.90 -1.47 6.33
C TRP A 12 9.94 -1.82 7.41
N ASP A 13 11.15 -2.19 7.01
CA ASP A 13 12.20 -2.59 7.96
C ASP A 13 12.92 -1.39 8.60
N ARG A 14 12.81 -0.20 7.98
CA ARG A 14 13.25 1.09 8.56
C ARG A 14 12.18 1.77 9.39
N TRP A 15 10.98 1.20 9.43
CA TRP A 15 9.85 1.78 10.14
C TRP A 15 9.71 1.12 11.52
N ASP A 16 9.76 1.93 12.57
CA ASP A 16 9.90 1.45 13.95
C ASP A 16 8.66 0.74 14.50
N THR A 17 7.47 1.07 13.99
CA THR A 17 6.19 0.55 14.51
C THR A 17 5.66 -0.57 13.63
N PRO A 18 5.41 -1.79 14.14
CA PRO A 18 4.81 -2.85 13.33
C PRO A 18 3.54 -2.37 12.61
N LEU A 19 3.46 -2.58 11.30
CA LEU A 19 2.35 -2.07 10.48
C LEU A 19 0.97 -2.46 11.05
N GLY A 20 0.81 -3.71 11.50
CA GLY A 20 -0.42 -4.17 12.11
C GLY A 20 -0.78 -3.49 13.45
N GLU A 21 0.18 -2.92 14.15
CA GLU A 21 -0.07 -2.10 15.35
C GLU A 21 -0.45 -0.67 14.94
N ALA A 22 0.26 -0.08 13.97
CA ALA A 22 -0.06 1.24 13.45
C ALA A 22 -1.51 1.31 12.90
N LEU A 23 -1.96 0.26 12.20
CA LEU A 23 -3.32 0.17 11.65
C LEU A 23 -4.41 0.09 12.73
N ARG A 24 -4.14 -0.54 13.88
CA ARG A 24 -5.12 -0.63 14.99
C ARG A 24 -5.44 0.74 15.59
N GLY A 25 -4.49 1.68 15.53
CA GLY A 25 -4.63 3.02 16.10
C GLY A 25 -5.33 4.04 15.20
N VAL A 26 -5.76 3.64 13.99
CA VAL A 26 -6.34 4.56 13.00
C VAL A 26 -7.61 4.00 12.37
N ASP A 27 -8.40 4.92 11.81
CA ASP A 27 -9.65 4.63 11.10
C ASP A 27 -9.41 4.42 9.60
N VAL A 28 -8.42 5.13 9.04
CA VAL A 28 -7.97 4.98 7.65
C VAL A 28 -6.45 5.01 7.56
N ALA A 29 -5.89 4.29 6.61
CA ALA A 29 -4.46 4.28 6.34
C ALA A 29 -4.18 4.47 4.85
N PHE A 30 -3.45 5.52 4.54
CA PHE A 30 -2.95 5.89 3.23
C PHE A 30 -1.48 5.49 3.15
N LEU A 31 -1.18 4.43 2.40
CA LEU A 31 0.15 3.83 2.35
C LEU A 31 0.79 3.98 0.97
N ASP A 32 2.12 3.99 0.94
CA ASP A 32 2.95 3.99 -0.25
C ASP A 32 2.58 2.80 -1.14
N GLY A 33 2.24 3.11 -2.39
CA GLY A 33 1.97 2.17 -3.46
C GLY A 33 2.76 2.51 -4.72
N THR A 34 3.94 3.10 -4.60
CA THR A 34 4.77 3.55 -5.73
C THR A 34 4.96 2.43 -6.74
N PHE A 35 5.37 1.24 -6.29
CA PHE A 35 5.51 0.05 -7.12
C PHE A 35 4.64 -1.10 -6.62
N PHE A 36 4.05 -1.85 -7.54
CA PHE A 36 3.32 -3.08 -7.26
C PHE A 36 4.27 -4.21 -6.89
N ASP A 37 5.35 -4.39 -7.67
CA ASP A 37 6.36 -5.42 -7.49
C ASP A 37 7.77 -4.90 -7.79
N ALA A 38 8.79 -5.56 -7.24
CA ALA A 38 10.20 -5.24 -7.51
C ALA A 38 10.58 -5.41 -8.99
N GLY A 39 9.81 -6.22 -9.75
CA GLY A 39 9.99 -6.42 -11.18
C GLY A 39 9.69 -5.21 -12.06
N GLU A 40 9.06 -4.15 -11.53
CA GLU A 40 8.82 -2.90 -12.28
C GLU A 40 10.09 -2.07 -12.52
N LEU A 41 11.21 -2.45 -11.90
CA LEU A 41 12.49 -1.77 -12.03
C LEU A 41 13.47 -2.62 -12.86
N PRO A 42 13.34 -2.66 -14.20
CA PRO A 42 14.26 -3.40 -15.03
C PRO A 42 15.69 -2.83 -14.88
N GLY A 43 16.59 -3.65 -14.32
CA GLY A 43 18.01 -3.32 -14.21
C GLY A 43 18.42 -2.43 -13.04
N ARG A 44 17.54 -2.18 -12.06
CA ARG A 44 17.89 -1.49 -10.81
C ARG A 44 17.69 -2.39 -9.62
N ALA A 45 18.61 -2.34 -8.65
CA ALA A 45 18.41 -3.06 -7.40
C ALA A 45 17.28 -2.41 -6.59
N PRO A 46 16.46 -3.17 -5.84
CA PRO A 46 15.47 -2.62 -4.92
C PRO A 46 16.08 -1.62 -3.90
N ALA A 47 17.37 -1.75 -3.61
CA ALA A 47 18.11 -0.82 -2.74
C ALA A 47 18.35 0.56 -3.38
N GLU A 48 18.24 0.70 -4.70
CA GLU A 48 18.44 1.95 -5.43
C GLU A 48 17.14 2.77 -5.56
N VAL A 49 15.99 2.15 -5.28
CA VAL A 49 14.67 2.77 -5.32
C VAL A 49 13.87 2.27 -4.11
N PRO A 50 14.16 2.79 -2.92
CA PRO A 50 13.60 2.27 -1.69
C PRO A 50 12.11 2.66 -1.60
N HIS A 51 11.23 1.76 -2.01
CA HIS A 51 9.80 1.80 -1.70
C HIS A 51 9.32 0.38 -1.45
N PRO A 52 8.49 0.11 -0.42
CA PRO A 52 7.95 -1.21 -0.19
C PRO A 52 6.97 -1.57 -1.31
N PRO A 53 7.19 -2.67 -2.05
CA PRO A 53 6.25 -3.08 -3.08
C PRO A 53 4.87 -3.38 -2.47
N ILE A 54 3.79 -3.02 -3.16
CA ILE A 54 2.41 -3.32 -2.72
C ILE A 54 2.29 -4.82 -2.36
N ARG A 55 2.87 -5.72 -3.16
CA ARG A 55 2.85 -7.17 -2.86
C ARG A 55 3.48 -7.54 -1.51
N ASP A 56 4.52 -6.83 -1.06
CA ASP A 56 5.12 -7.07 0.25
C ASP A 56 4.19 -6.59 1.37
N THR A 57 3.64 -5.39 1.21
CA THR A 57 2.64 -4.85 2.14
C THR A 57 1.44 -5.79 2.27
N LEU A 58 0.87 -6.26 1.15
CA LEU A 58 -0.23 -7.23 1.17
C LEU A 58 0.11 -8.53 1.90
N ARG A 59 1.34 -9.06 1.73
CA ARG A 59 1.82 -10.24 2.46
C ARG A 59 1.86 -10.01 3.97
N ARG A 60 2.34 -8.84 4.41
CA ARG A 60 2.39 -8.45 5.84
C ARG A 60 0.99 -8.28 6.43
N LEU A 61 0.02 -7.85 5.62
CA LEU A 61 -1.37 -7.65 6.03
C LEU A 61 -2.21 -8.93 6.01
N ALA A 62 -1.76 -10.00 5.36
CA ALA A 62 -2.58 -11.20 5.09
C ALA A 62 -3.16 -11.86 6.35
N SER A 63 -2.42 -11.82 7.47
CA SER A 63 -2.88 -12.39 8.76
C SER A 63 -3.75 -11.44 9.58
N LEU A 64 -3.90 -10.18 9.19
CA LEU A 64 -4.73 -9.21 9.92
C LEU A 64 -6.21 -9.45 9.65
N PRO A 65 -7.10 -9.08 10.60
CA PRO A 65 -8.54 -9.12 10.38
C PRO A 65 -8.97 -8.32 9.15
N ALA A 66 -10.05 -8.73 8.48
CA ALA A 66 -10.56 -8.05 7.29
C ALA A 66 -10.87 -6.56 7.55
N ALA A 67 -11.34 -6.22 8.76
CA ALA A 67 -11.61 -4.85 9.17
C ALA A 67 -10.35 -3.98 9.19
N GLU A 68 -9.18 -4.52 9.56
CA GLU A 68 -7.93 -3.77 9.54
C GLU A 68 -7.41 -3.56 8.11
N ARG A 69 -7.55 -4.59 7.26
CA ARG A 69 -7.16 -4.49 5.84
C ARG A 69 -8.02 -3.50 5.07
N ALA A 70 -9.31 -3.42 5.38
CA ALA A 70 -10.26 -2.49 4.76
C ALA A 70 -9.91 -1.02 4.95
N LYS A 71 -9.12 -0.68 5.98
CA LYS A 71 -8.65 0.69 6.24
C LYS A 71 -7.56 1.12 5.25
N VAL A 72 -6.86 0.18 4.62
CA VAL A 72 -5.66 0.44 3.83
C VAL A 72 -6.01 0.87 2.42
N ARG A 73 -5.40 1.97 1.99
CA ARG A 73 -5.55 2.60 0.68
C ARG A 73 -4.16 2.94 0.13
N PHE A 74 -3.77 2.30 -0.96
CA PHE A 74 -2.49 2.59 -1.62
C PHE A 74 -2.58 3.87 -2.45
N LEU A 75 -1.58 4.74 -2.36
CA LEU A 75 -1.47 5.96 -3.17
C LEU A 75 -0.05 6.17 -3.68
N HIS A 76 0.20 7.32 -4.33
CA HIS A 76 1.51 7.67 -4.88
C HIS A 76 2.01 6.65 -5.93
N LEU A 77 1.09 6.06 -6.69
CA LEU A 77 1.42 5.06 -7.69
C LEU A 77 2.29 5.67 -8.79
N ASN A 78 3.41 5.01 -9.09
CA ASN A 78 4.21 5.37 -10.25
C ASN A 78 3.41 5.12 -11.55
N HIS A 79 3.71 5.88 -12.60
CA HIS A 79 3.06 5.74 -13.91
C HIS A 79 3.18 4.34 -14.55
N THR A 80 4.16 3.53 -14.14
CA THR A 80 4.32 2.13 -14.58
C THR A 80 3.48 1.14 -13.77
N ASN A 81 2.92 1.57 -12.64
CA ASN A 81 2.29 0.66 -11.70
C ASN A 81 1.02 0.06 -12.33
N PRO A 82 0.95 -1.27 -12.52
CA PRO A 82 -0.20 -1.91 -13.15
C PRO A 82 -1.50 -1.71 -12.36
N ALA A 83 -1.41 -1.40 -11.07
CA ALA A 83 -2.56 -1.13 -10.22
C ALA A 83 -3.29 0.19 -10.59
N LEU A 84 -2.70 1.04 -11.45
CA LEU A 84 -3.38 2.21 -12.03
C LEU A 84 -4.57 1.81 -12.91
N ASP A 85 -4.50 0.67 -13.59
CA ASP A 85 -5.63 0.12 -14.35
C ASP A 85 -6.56 -0.68 -13.42
N PRO A 86 -7.81 -0.24 -13.17
CA PRO A 86 -8.75 -0.96 -12.31
C PRO A 86 -9.13 -2.37 -12.80
N GLY A 87 -8.88 -2.67 -14.09
CA GLY A 87 -9.10 -3.97 -14.72
C GLY A 87 -7.90 -4.91 -14.63
N SER A 88 -6.74 -4.44 -14.15
CA SER A 88 -5.53 -5.26 -14.10
C SER A 88 -5.57 -6.31 -12.99
N ASP A 89 -4.75 -7.35 -13.15
CA ASP A 89 -4.54 -8.35 -12.11
C ASP A 89 -3.96 -7.75 -10.82
N ALA A 90 -3.14 -6.71 -10.94
CA ALA A 90 -2.58 -6.01 -9.79
C ALA A 90 -3.67 -5.33 -8.96
N ALA A 91 -4.57 -4.57 -9.60
CA ALA A 91 -5.70 -3.95 -8.92
C ALA A 91 -6.68 -4.99 -8.35
N ARG A 92 -6.89 -6.11 -9.05
CA ARG A 92 -7.68 -7.24 -8.55
C ARG A 92 -7.08 -7.85 -7.28
N LEU A 93 -5.77 -8.11 -7.25
CA LEU A 93 -5.08 -8.66 -6.08
C LEU A 93 -5.19 -7.74 -4.85
N VAL A 94 -5.08 -6.43 -5.03
CA VAL A 94 -5.28 -5.46 -3.93
C VAL A 94 -6.69 -5.57 -3.35
N ARG A 95 -7.72 -5.63 -4.21
CA ARG A 95 -9.11 -5.78 -3.79
C ARG A 95 -9.37 -7.12 -3.10
N GLU A 96 -8.82 -8.21 -3.63
CA GLU A 96 -8.97 -9.56 -3.05
C GLU A 96 -8.30 -9.67 -1.67
N ALA A 97 -7.21 -8.93 -1.44
CA ALA A 97 -6.60 -8.79 -0.11
C ALA A 97 -7.43 -7.93 0.86
N GLY A 98 -8.52 -7.30 0.40
CA GLY A 98 -9.38 -6.43 1.19
C GLY A 98 -8.82 -5.04 1.40
N CYS A 99 -7.84 -4.62 0.59
CA CYS A 99 -7.30 -3.26 0.57
C CYS A 99 -7.88 -2.46 -0.62
N ALA A 100 -7.64 -1.15 -0.66
CA ALA A 100 -8.07 -0.27 -1.73
C ALA A 100 -6.88 0.44 -2.40
N ILE A 101 -7.14 1.04 -3.56
CA ILE A 101 -6.24 1.97 -4.24
C ILE A 101 -6.96 3.33 -4.21
N ALA A 102 -6.29 4.34 -3.66
CA ALA A 102 -6.82 5.69 -3.57
C ALA A 102 -7.02 6.28 -4.97
N ARG A 103 -8.08 7.07 -5.15
CA ARG A 103 -8.38 7.74 -6.42
C ARG A 103 -8.21 9.25 -6.30
N GLU A 104 -7.94 9.89 -7.43
CA GLU A 104 -7.95 11.34 -7.51
C GLU A 104 -9.34 11.90 -7.12
N GLY A 105 -9.36 12.94 -6.29
CA GLY A 105 -10.60 13.55 -5.79
C GLY A 105 -11.33 12.74 -4.72
N GLU A 106 -10.76 11.62 -4.27
CA GLU A 106 -11.36 10.83 -3.20
C GLU A 106 -11.43 11.61 -1.87
N THR A 107 -12.56 11.47 -1.18
CA THR A 107 -12.79 12.03 0.15
C THR A 107 -13.12 10.90 1.11
N VAL A 108 -12.55 10.94 2.30
CA VAL A 108 -12.86 10.02 3.41
C VAL A 108 -13.38 10.82 4.59
N GLU A 109 -14.45 10.33 5.21
CA GLU A 109 -14.94 10.85 6.48
C GLU A 109 -14.18 10.16 7.62
N LEU A 110 -13.76 10.94 8.62
CA LEU A 110 -13.03 10.48 9.80
C LEU A 110 -13.93 10.58 11.02
#